data_AF-A0A1Q6Q3L3-F1
#
_entry.id   AF-A0A1Q6Q3L3-F1
#
_cell.length_a   1.000
_cell.length_b   1.000
_cell.length_c   1.000
_cell.angle_alpha   90.00
_cell.angle_beta   90.00
_cell.angle_gamma   90.00
#
_symmetry.space_group_name_H-M   'P 1'
#
loop_
_entity.id
_entity.type
_entity.pdbx_description
1 polymer ?
#
loop_
_entity_poly.entity_id
_entity_poly.type
_entity_poly.pdbx_seq_one_letter_code
_entity_poly.pdbx_strand_id
1 'polypeptide(L)'
;MNSLVNAIKNTVPITQFNRGLAGKIFEDVKKQGAKVVMKNNTPECVLMSPEEYLSLMEEVEDAKLLRLAESRLQNFTPAETIPAEDVYQKYGITDADLADFDEVELE
;
A
#
# COMPACT_ATOMS: atom_id res chain seq x y z
N MET A 1 9.31 4.83 26.01
CA MET A 1 8.70 4.08 27.14
C MET A 1 7.21 3.73 26.90
N ASN A 2 6.74 3.62 25.63
CA ASN A 2 5.33 3.33 25.28
C ASN A 2 5.09 1.89 24.74
N SER A 3 6.15 1.08 24.62
CA SER A 3 6.09 -0.21 23.91
C SER A 3 5.14 -1.21 24.58
N LEU A 4 5.15 -1.31 25.92
CA LEU A 4 4.27 -2.22 26.66
C LEU A 4 2.79 -1.84 26.59
N VAL A 5 2.50 -0.53 26.67
CA VAL A 5 1.11 -0.03 26.57
C VAL A 5 0.56 -0.27 25.17
N ASN A 6 1.37 -0.10 24.13
CA ASN A 6 0.97 -0.39 22.75
C ASN A 6 0.77 -1.90 22.52
N ALA A 7 1.63 -2.75 23.07
CA ALA A 7 1.46 -4.20 22.99
C ALA A 7 0.14 -4.65 23.63
N ILE A 8 -0.24 -4.08 24.77
CA ILE A 8 -1.51 -4.39 25.44
C ILE A 8 -2.70 -3.81 24.65
N LYS A 9 -2.61 -2.57 24.17
CA LYS A 9 -3.70 -1.92 23.42
C LYS A 9 -3.94 -2.54 22.05
N ASN A 10 -2.89 -3.08 21.43
CA ASN A 10 -2.93 -3.55 20.05
C ASN A 10 -2.94 -5.07 19.93
N THR A 11 -3.21 -5.80 21.01
CA THR A 11 -3.39 -7.25 20.97
C THR A 11 -4.79 -7.66 21.37
N VAL A 12 -5.29 -8.75 20.78
CA VAL A 12 -6.56 -9.37 21.14
C VAL A 12 -6.39 -10.88 21.29
N PRO A 13 -6.72 -11.47 22.45
CA PRO A 13 -6.72 -12.94 22.59
C PRO A 13 -7.79 -13.57 21.70
N ILE A 14 -7.44 -14.66 21.00
CA ILE A 14 -8.38 -15.39 20.12
C ILE A 14 -9.64 -15.87 20.87
N THR A 15 -9.53 -16.09 22.18
CA THR A 15 -10.64 -16.49 23.05
C THR A 15 -11.77 -15.47 23.12
N GLN A 16 -11.49 -14.18 22.85
CA GLN A 16 -12.53 -13.15 22.80
C GLN A 16 -13.48 -13.33 21.60
N PHE A 17 -12.96 -13.81 20.46
CA PHE A 17 -13.79 -14.15 19.30
C PHE A 17 -14.76 -15.28 19.64
N ASN A 18 -14.27 -16.32 20.30
CA ASN A 18 -15.09 -17.47 20.72
C ASN A 18 -16.16 -17.12 21.76
N ARG A 19 -16.03 -15.98 22.46
CA ARG A 19 -17.02 -15.47 23.43
C ARG A 19 -18.06 -14.55 22.80
N GLY A 20 -18.10 -14.45 21.46
CA GLY A 20 -19.05 -13.59 20.75
C GLY A 20 -18.70 -12.10 20.78
N LEU A 21 -17.46 -11.72 21.12
CA LEU A 21 -17.02 -10.32 21.17
C LEU A 21 -16.55 -9.79 19.81
N ALA A 22 -16.75 -10.54 18.71
CA ALA A 22 -16.26 -10.18 17.38
C ALA A 22 -16.69 -8.78 16.93
N GLY A 23 -17.96 -8.40 17.16
CA GLY A 23 -18.47 -7.08 16.79
C GLY A 23 -17.70 -5.94 17.48
N LYS A 24 -17.43 -6.07 18.77
CA LYS A 24 -16.66 -5.08 19.54
C LYS A 24 -15.20 -5.01 19.07
N ILE A 25 -14.59 -6.16 18.78
CA ILE A 25 -13.22 -6.23 18.25
C ILE A 25 -13.13 -5.49 16.91
N PHE A 26 -14.08 -5.71 16.00
CA PHE A 26 -14.11 -5.02 14.71
C PHE A 26 -14.34 -3.51 14.86
N GLU A 27 -15.19 -3.08 15.79
CA GLU A 27 -15.39 -1.66 16.11
C GLU A 27 -14.10 -1.02 16.65
N ASP A 28 -13.38 -1.73 17.54
CA ASP A 28 -12.10 -1.28 18.07
C ASP A 28 -11.02 -1.19 16.97
N VAL A 29 -10.98 -2.13 16.02
CA VAL A 29 -10.07 -2.08 14.87
C VAL A 29 -10.35 -0.86 14.00
N LYS A 30 -11.62 -0.56 13.72
CA LYS A 30 -12.00 0.63 12.92
C LYS A 30 -11.63 1.94 13.60
N LYS A 31 -11.68 2.01 14.94
CA LYS A 31 -11.42 3.26 15.70
C LYS A 31 -9.95 3.44 16.10
N GLN A 32 -9.25 2.34 16.36
CA GLN A 32 -7.91 2.36 16.96
C GLN A 32 -6.83 1.77 16.05
N GLY A 33 -7.20 1.33 14.85
CA GLY A 33 -6.29 0.71 13.88
C GLY A 33 -6.04 -0.77 14.14
N ALA A 34 -5.08 -1.32 13.40
CA ALA A 34 -4.74 -2.73 13.40
C ALA A 34 -4.49 -3.35 14.79
N LYS A 35 -4.91 -4.60 14.96
CA LYS A 35 -4.74 -5.42 16.17
C LYS A 35 -4.05 -6.74 15.82
N VAL A 36 -3.16 -7.21 16.67
CA VAL A 36 -2.54 -8.54 16.58
C VAL A 36 -3.37 -9.55 17.37
N VAL A 37 -3.86 -10.59 16.70
CA VAL A 37 -4.58 -11.69 17.34
C VAL A 37 -3.58 -12.66 17.95
N MET A 38 -3.76 -12.97 19.23
CA MET A 38 -2.89 -13.86 20.00
C MET A 38 -3.58 -15.20 20.26
N LYS A 39 -2.89 -16.31 19.96
CA LYS A 39 -3.32 -17.68 20.27
C LYS A 39 -2.21 -18.39 21.01
N ASN A 40 -2.50 -18.92 22.21
CA ASN A 40 -1.49 -19.56 23.07
C ASN A 40 -0.24 -18.68 23.27
N ASN A 41 -0.44 -17.38 23.52
CA ASN A 41 0.62 -16.35 23.67
C ASN A 41 1.52 -16.16 22.43
N THR A 42 1.12 -16.68 21.28
CA THR A 42 1.82 -16.50 20.00
C THR A 42 0.96 -15.64 19.06
N PRO A 43 1.55 -14.69 18.31
CA PRO A 43 0.84 -13.97 17.26
C PRO A 43 0.34 -14.93 16.17
N GLU A 44 -0.97 -14.93 15.90
CA GLU A 44 -1.59 -15.78 14.86
C GLU A 44 -1.84 -14.98 13.58
N CYS A 45 -2.37 -13.76 13.70
CA CYS A 45 -2.60 -12.87 12.57
C CYS A 45 -2.68 -11.39 12.98
N VAL A 46 -2.66 -10.50 11.99
CA VAL A 46 -2.99 -9.09 12.14
C VAL A 46 -4.39 -8.86 11.57
N LEU A 47 -5.24 -8.20 12.34
CA LEU A 47 -6.58 -7.78 11.96
C LEU A 47 -6.56 -6.27 11.73
N MET A 48 -7.02 -5.82 10.57
CA MET A 48 -7.08 -4.41 10.19
C MET A 48 -8.33 -4.14 9.36
N SER A 49 -8.69 -2.86 9.16
CA SER A 49 -9.78 -2.52 8.26
C SER A 49 -9.35 -2.74 6.80
N PRO A 50 -10.30 -2.99 5.88
CA PRO A 50 -9.98 -3.06 4.45
C PRO A 50 -9.35 -1.76 3.92
N GLU A 51 -9.79 -0.60 4.41
CA GLU A 51 -9.27 0.71 4.04
C GLU A 51 -7.79 0.86 4.41
N GLU A 52 -7.42 0.48 5.64
CA GLU A 52 -6.03 0.50 6.12
C GLU A 52 -5.16 -0.50 5.34
N TYR A 53 -5.69 -1.68 5.02
CA TYR A 53 -5.00 -2.65 4.17
C TYR A 53 -4.69 -2.09 2.77
N LEU A 54 -5.67 -1.47 2.11
CA LEU A 54 -5.50 -0.90 0.78
C LEU A 54 -4.47 0.24 0.77
N SER A 55 -4.56 1.15 1.73
CA SER A 55 -3.60 2.25 1.87
C SER A 55 -2.16 1.74 2.08
N LEU A 56 -1.97 0.71 2.92
CA LEU A 56 -0.65 0.09 3.09
C LEU A 56 -0.13 -0.56 1.80
N MET A 57 -1.01 -1.18 1.01
CA MET A 57 -0.63 -1.78 -0.27
C MET A 57 -0.21 -0.72 -1.29
N GLU A 58 -0.94 0.39 -1.36
CA GLU A 58 -0.62 1.55 -2.21
C GLU A 58 0.75 2.16 -1.83
N GLU A 59 0.99 2.43 -0.53
CA GLU A 59 2.29 2.93 -0.07
C GLU A 59 3.46 2.00 -0.42
N VAL A 60 3.24 0.69 -0.36
CA VAL A 60 4.24 -0.32 -0.73
C VAL A 60 4.50 -0.32 -2.24
N GLU A 61 3.48 -0.08 -3.05
CA GLU A 61 3.61 0.05 -4.50
C GLU A 61 4.37 1.32 -4.88
N ASP A 62 4.03 2.45 -4.26
CA ASP A 62 4.72 3.72 -4.46
C ASP A 62 6.20 3.63 -4.05
N ALA A 63 6.50 3.01 -2.91
CA ALA A 63 7.88 2.79 -2.48
C ALA A 63 8.68 1.93 -3.48
N LYS A 64 8.04 0.94 -4.11
CA LYS A 64 8.68 0.13 -5.16
C LYS A 64 8.90 0.95 -6.43
N LEU A 65 7.94 1.78 -6.83
CA LEU A 65 8.04 2.68 -7.98
C LEU A 65 9.15 3.72 -7.77
N LEU A 66 9.20 4.35 -6.60
CA LEU A 66 10.26 5.29 -6.23
C LEU A 66 11.64 4.63 -6.33
N ARG A 67 11.81 3.44 -5.73
CA ARG A 67 13.08 2.70 -5.79
C ARG A 67 13.48 2.37 -7.24
N LEU A 68 12.51 2.04 -8.09
CA LEU A 68 12.76 1.78 -9.51
C LEU A 68 13.19 3.06 -10.24
N ALA A 69 12.54 4.19 -9.95
CA ALA A 69 12.92 5.49 -10.50
C ALA A 69 14.33 5.89 -10.07
N GLU A 70 14.66 5.76 -8.78
CA GLU A 70 16.01 6.00 -8.26
C GLU A 70 17.06 5.12 -8.95
N SER A 71 16.76 3.82 -9.11
CA SER A 71 17.66 2.89 -9.80
C SER A 71 17.89 3.25 -11.27
N ARG A 72 16.87 3.79 -11.97
CA ARG A 72 17.00 4.29 -13.34
C ARG A 72 17.81 5.57 -13.39
N LEU A 73 17.59 6.49 -12.46
CA LEU A 73 18.31 7.76 -12.37
C LEU A 73 19.79 7.57 -12.03
N GLN A 74 20.12 6.60 -11.17
CA GLN A 74 21.51 6.28 -10.84
C GLN A 74 22.35 5.85 -12.05
N ASN A 75 21.72 5.22 -13.05
CA ASN A 75 22.38 4.76 -14.28
C ASN A 75 21.97 5.59 -15.50
N PHE A 76 21.41 6.79 -15.28
CA PHE A 76 20.83 7.58 -16.35
C PHE A 76 21.91 8.20 -17.24
N THR A 77 21.80 7.92 -18.54
CA THR A 77 22.59 8.59 -19.57
C THR A 77 21.64 9.19 -20.61
N PRO A 78 21.68 10.51 -20.89
CA PRO A 78 20.79 11.15 -21.87
C PRO A 78 20.81 10.47 -23.26
N ALA A 79 21.97 9.95 -23.68
CA ALA A 79 22.14 9.26 -24.95
C ALA A 79 21.38 7.91 -25.04
N GLU A 80 20.98 7.33 -23.92
CA GLU A 80 20.22 6.06 -23.85
C GLU A 80 18.71 6.30 -23.78
N THR A 81 18.27 7.56 -23.74
CA THR A 81 16.85 7.90 -23.79
C THR A 81 16.28 7.67 -25.18
N ILE A 82 15.01 7.30 -25.23
CA ILE A 82 14.26 7.09 -26.48
C ILE A 82 13.28 8.25 -26.61
N PRO A 83 13.27 8.98 -27.74
CA PRO A 83 12.25 9.98 -28.04
C PRO A 83 10.84 9.41 -27.97
N ALA A 84 9.86 10.22 -27.55
CA ALA A 84 8.48 9.75 -27.41
C ALA A 84 7.90 9.30 -28.76
N GLU A 85 8.25 9.99 -29.84
CA GLU A 85 7.80 9.74 -31.21
C GLU A 85 8.20 8.33 -31.68
N ASP A 86 9.42 7.89 -31.34
CA ASP A 86 9.91 6.54 -31.68
C ASP A 86 9.11 5.46 -30.94
N VAL A 87 8.70 5.73 -29.70
CA VAL A 87 7.83 4.85 -28.92
C VAL A 87 6.44 4.79 -29.55
N TYR A 88 5.86 5.92 -29.91
CA TYR A 88 4.53 5.98 -30.53
C TYR A 88 4.50 5.23 -31.85
N GLN A 89 5.50 5.46 -32.71
CA GLN A 89 5.63 4.75 -33.98
C GLN A 89 5.75 3.23 -33.78
N LYS A 90 6.53 2.79 -32.78
CA LYS A 90 6.71 1.36 -32.47
C LYS A 90 5.41 0.66 -32.06
N TYR A 91 4.53 1.37 -31.35
CA TYR A 91 3.26 0.81 -30.87
C TYR A 91 2.05 1.17 -31.74
N GLY A 92 2.27 1.92 -32.83
CA GLY A 92 1.20 2.35 -33.74
C GLY A 92 0.26 3.39 -33.12
N ILE A 93 0.74 4.16 -32.16
CA ILE A 93 0.00 5.26 -31.52
C ILE A 93 0.06 6.47 -32.46
N THR A 94 -1.08 7.02 -32.82
CA THR A 94 -1.21 8.18 -33.70
C THR A 94 -1.59 9.43 -32.91
N ASP A 95 -1.33 10.61 -33.46
CA ASP A 95 -1.73 11.88 -32.83
C ASP A 95 -3.26 11.96 -32.60
N ALA A 96 -4.05 11.29 -33.45
CA ALA A 96 -5.50 11.21 -33.29
C ALA A 96 -5.90 10.38 -32.06
N ASP A 97 -5.10 9.37 -31.68
CA ASP A 97 -5.33 8.58 -30.47
C ASP A 97 -5.05 9.39 -29.19
N LEU A 98 -4.26 10.46 -29.29
CA LEU A 98 -3.86 11.32 -28.17
C LEU A 98 -4.70 12.60 -28.07
N ALA A 99 -5.38 13.00 -29.14
CA ALA A 99 -6.07 14.29 -29.24
C ALA A 99 -7.20 14.50 -28.23
N ASP A 100 -7.81 13.42 -27.73
CA ASP A 100 -8.93 13.46 -26.77
C ASP A 100 -8.47 13.35 -25.30
N PHE A 101 -7.16 13.24 -25.05
CA PHE A 101 -6.61 13.18 -23.71
C PHE A 101 -6.11 14.57 -23.28
N ASP A 102 -6.60 15.05 -22.14
CA ASP A 102 -6.07 16.27 -21.52
C ASP A 102 -4.63 16.05 -21.02
N GLU A 103 -3.86 17.14 -20.91
CA GLU A 103 -2.54 17.09 -20.29
C GLU A 103 -2.65 16.54 -18.86
N VAL A 104 -1.79 15.58 -18.53
CA VAL A 104 -1.75 15.01 -17.19
C VAL A 104 -1.15 16.05 -16.24
N GLU A 105 -1.98 16.62 -15.37
CA GLU A 105 -1.51 17.39 -14.22
C GLU A 105 -0.82 16.43 -13.23
N LEU A 106 0.47 16.65 -12.99
CA LEU A 106 1.22 15.93 -11.97
C LEU A 106 1.16 16.75 -10.67
N GLU A 107 0.52 16.21 -9.63
CA GLU A 107 0.49 16.78 -8.27
C GLU A 107 1.81 16.60 -7.51
#